data_AF-W4MGQ6-F1
#
_entry.id   AF-W4MGQ6-F1
#
_cell.length_a   1.000
_cell.length_b   1.000
_cell.length_c   1.000
_cell.angle_alpha   90.00
_cell.angle_beta   90.00
_cell.angle_gamma   90.00
#
_symmetry.space_group_name_H-M   'P 1'
#
loop_
_entity.id
_entity.type
_entity.pdbx_description
1 polymer ?
#
loop_
_entity_poly.entity_id
_entity_poly.type
_entity_poly.pdbx_seq_one_letter_code
_entity_poly.pdbx_strand_id
1 'polypeptide(L)'
;MKFGNLLKNLILPPFFLLVWMLQATQAAPGGVTSNLTLWLKADAGVTGTMPISAWADQSGNANDYTSVNPGNSLDQTTNTINGNPVIILAPTGSLNGPPLQVPNGIVFFILRGENPTTSAFLSGFQGQIALAYEQRVDSGSPGVTVFASGGLPSSNDYIADSVQTPFDEVGVLSFERLTGSSFYTIQSLVNGARSSQAIDTLSTNRFLPLQDFGSGLSAHLAEIIVYSDALSAAQKQQIETYLAIKYGLTLDSATDYLASNGTTVLYPSTTSHSGFIHDIAGIGQDDASALLQLESKSLSTDSLLTVNNASDLSDGEFLLWGNNNGAVANTNSGAPAGRLRVERIWRAAETGDTGTVDLKFELAHLTGIPVEHLVLLVDNSDTDFADAAQIAASSYASGVVMFNGVSLAHGDHFTVGILDSDGDGMADAFDDDDDNDGIADVDELPGDSDNDALPDVRDPDDDNDTVLTLNEDPNGRVPIFP
;
A
#
# COMPACT_ATOMS: atom_id res chain seq x y z
N MET A 1 -7.67 -77.54 35.49
CA MET A 1 -7.36 -77.32 36.94
C MET A 1 -7.84 -75.92 37.32
N LYS A 2 -8.12 -75.66 38.61
CA LYS A 2 -8.42 -74.32 39.14
C LYS A 2 -7.11 -73.52 39.37
N PHE A 3 -7.27 -72.29 39.87
CA PHE A 3 -6.25 -71.29 40.24
C PHE A 3 -5.70 -70.46 39.05
N GLY A 4 -5.56 -69.14 39.14
CA GLY A 4 -5.99 -68.22 40.21
C GLY A 4 -5.10 -66.97 40.32
N ASN A 5 -5.72 -65.78 40.34
CA ASN A 5 -5.21 -64.46 40.74
C ASN A 5 -3.69 -64.21 40.82
N LEU A 6 -3.19 -63.30 39.97
CA LEU A 6 -2.02 -62.48 40.28
C LEU A 6 -2.10 -61.06 39.66
N LEU A 7 -3.14 -60.33 40.07
CA LEU A 7 -3.14 -58.87 40.04
C LEU A 7 -2.37 -58.37 41.28
N LYS A 8 -1.14 -57.91 41.10
CA LYS A 8 -0.40 -57.07 42.07
C LYS A 8 0.79 -56.37 41.43
N ASN A 9 0.81 -55.04 41.58
CA ASN A 9 1.96 -54.15 41.45
C ASN A 9 2.56 -53.97 40.04
N LEU A 10 1.91 -53.13 39.22
CA LEU A 10 2.63 -52.21 38.34
C LEU A 10 2.26 -50.79 38.73
N ILE A 11 3.17 -50.11 39.45
CA ILE A 11 3.03 -48.68 39.76
C ILE A 11 3.55 -47.93 38.54
N LEU A 12 2.62 -47.38 37.75
CA LEU A 12 2.98 -46.40 36.71
C LEU A 12 3.27 -45.05 37.40
N PRO A 13 4.38 -44.36 37.05
CA PRO A 13 4.62 -43.00 37.53
C PRO A 13 3.56 -42.05 36.96
N PRO A 14 3.27 -40.93 37.64
CA PRO A 14 2.30 -39.96 37.13
C PRO A 14 2.80 -39.37 35.81
N PHE A 15 1.95 -39.47 34.78
CA PHE A 15 2.16 -38.83 33.50
C PHE A 15 2.23 -37.31 33.73
N PHE A 16 3.39 -36.70 33.51
CA PHE A 16 3.46 -35.24 33.35
C PHE A 16 2.75 -34.91 32.04
N LEU A 17 1.51 -34.42 32.15
CA LEU A 17 0.82 -33.81 31.02
C LEU A 17 1.51 -32.47 30.74
N LEU A 18 2.56 -32.49 29.92
CA LEU A 18 3.17 -31.27 29.41
C LEU A 18 2.21 -30.68 28.37
N VAL A 19 1.24 -29.91 28.86
CA VAL A 19 0.39 -29.07 28.01
C VAL A 19 1.32 -28.03 27.38
N TRP A 20 1.66 -28.25 26.12
CA TRP A 20 2.12 -27.17 25.25
C TRP A 20 0.95 -26.22 25.10
N MET A 21 0.88 -25.21 25.97
CA MET A 21 0.17 -23.99 25.62
C MET A 21 0.92 -23.41 24.43
N LEU A 22 0.35 -23.54 23.24
CA LEU A 22 0.69 -22.66 22.15
C LEU A 22 0.28 -21.26 22.62
N GLN A 23 1.24 -20.50 23.16
CA GLN A 23 1.02 -19.08 23.39
C GLN A 23 0.91 -18.47 22.00
N ALA A 24 -0.32 -18.22 21.54
CA ALA A 24 -0.54 -17.27 20.48
C ALA A 24 0.10 -15.96 20.93
N THR A 25 1.18 -15.55 20.26
CA THR A 25 1.78 -14.24 20.44
C THR A 25 0.71 -13.22 20.14
N GLN A 26 0.41 -12.37 21.11
CA GLN A 26 -0.60 -11.34 20.93
C GLN A 26 -0.12 -10.36 19.85
N ALA A 27 -0.86 -10.29 18.75
CA ALA A 27 -0.59 -9.33 17.70
C ALA A 27 -0.73 -7.90 18.22
N ALA A 28 0.09 -6.99 17.68
CA ALA A 28 0.13 -5.58 18.02
C ALA A 28 0.61 -4.77 16.80
N PRO A 29 0.26 -3.48 16.67
CA PRO A 29 0.71 -2.66 15.55
C PRO A 29 2.23 -2.73 15.32
N GLY A 30 2.65 -3.16 14.13
CA GLY A 30 4.07 -3.36 13.82
C GLY A 30 4.81 -4.34 14.77
N GLY A 31 4.12 -5.32 15.36
CA GLY A 31 4.66 -6.21 16.40
C GLY A 31 4.96 -5.54 17.76
N VAL A 32 4.68 -4.24 17.91
CA VAL A 32 5.06 -3.47 19.11
C VAL A 32 4.05 -3.71 20.24
N THR A 33 4.29 -4.73 21.05
CA THR A 33 3.42 -5.13 22.18
C THR A 33 3.61 -4.30 23.45
N SER A 34 4.82 -3.78 23.70
CA SER A 34 5.13 -3.07 24.96
C SER A 34 4.32 -1.78 25.09
N ASN A 35 3.64 -1.61 26.22
CA ASN A 35 2.81 -0.45 26.56
C ASN A 35 1.59 -0.22 25.64
N LEU A 36 1.23 -1.17 24.76
CA LEU A 36 0.01 -1.07 23.97
C LEU A 36 -1.21 -1.04 24.90
N THR A 37 -2.02 0.01 24.76
CA THR A 37 -3.10 0.35 25.70
C THR A 37 -4.46 0.31 25.05
N LEU A 38 -4.56 0.71 23.78
CA LEU A 38 -5.79 0.66 22.99
C LEU A 38 -5.42 0.38 21.54
N TRP A 39 -6.18 -0.49 20.89
CA TRP A 39 -6.08 -0.73 19.46
C TRP A 39 -7.46 -0.93 18.86
N LEU A 40 -7.93 0.03 18.07
CA LEU A 40 -9.24 0.01 17.42
C LEU A 40 -9.03 0.01 15.91
N LYS A 41 -9.45 -1.04 15.20
CA LYS A 41 -9.31 -1.21 13.75
C LYS A 41 -10.68 -1.29 13.10
N ALA A 42 -10.98 -0.56 12.03
CA ALA A 42 -12.32 -0.59 11.41
C ALA A 42 -12.64 -1.95 10.75
N ASP A 43 -11.62 -2.71 10.39
CA ASP A 43 -11.66 -4.10 9.92
C ASP A 43 -11.88 -5.15 11.03
N ALA A 44 -11.83 -4.78 12.33
CA ALA A 44 -11.95 -5.74 13.43
C ALA A 44 -12.77 -5.21 14.63
N GLY A 45 -13.60 -6.07 15.23
CA GLY A 45 -14.30 -5.76 16.49
C GLY A 45 -15.43 -4.71 16.39
N VAL A 46 -15.77 -4.21 15.20
CA VAL A 46 -16.90 -3.30 15.00
C VAL A 46 -18.23 -4.06 15.06
N THR A 47 -19.19 -3.56 15.84
CA THR A 47 -20.54 -4.14 15.96
C THR A 47 -21.60 -3.16 15.46
N GLY A 48 -22.37 -3.56 14.45
CA GLY A 48 -23.32 -2.69 13.76
C GLY A 48 -22.72 -2.12 12.46
N THR A 49 -23.51 -1.36 11.71
CA THR A 49 -23.10 -0.84 10.39
C THR A 49 -23.71 0.52 10.11
N MET A 50 -25.00 0.69 10.35
CA MET A 50 -25.75 1.94 10.15
C MET A 50 -26.85 2.06 11.22
N PRO A 51 -26.56 2.62 12.41
CA PRO A 51 -25.25 3.05 12.90
C PRO A 51 -24.37 1.88 13.39
N ILE A 52 -23.11 2.16 13.70
CA ILE A 52 -22.31 1.32 14.60
C ILE A 52 -22.79 1.46 16.05
N SER A 53 -22.59 0.43 16.86
CA SER A 53 -23.04 0.37 18.26
C SER A 53 -21.89 0.13 19.24
N ALA A 54 -20.86 -0.61 18.85
CA ALA A 54 -19.63 -0.81 19.61
C ALA A 54 -18.42 -1.00 18.68
N TRP A 55 -17.24 -0.76 19.22
CA TRP A 55 -15.94 -1.00 18.60
C TRP A 55 -15.00 -1.58 19.66
N ALA A 56 -14.71 -2.88 19.55
CA ALA A 56 -13.95 -3.61 20.55
C ALA A 56 -12.44 -3.39 20.43
N ASP A 57 -11.76 -3.36 21.57
CA ASP A 57 -10.33 -3.15 21.69
C ASP A 57 -9.52 -4.43 21.40
N GLN A 58 -8.67 -4.35 20.38
CA GLN A 58 -7.78 -5.42 19.91
C GLN A 58 -6.47 -5.50 20.73
N SER A 59 -6.19 -4.53 21.61
CA SER A 59 -5.00 -4.57 22.48
C SER A 59 -5.10 -5.59 23.63
N GLY A 60 -6.23 -6.28 23.77
CA GLY A 60 -6.47 -7.26 24.84
C GLY A 60 -6.69 -6.65 26.23
N ASN A 61 -6.68 -5.32 26.35
CA ASN A 61 -7.00 -4.61 27.60
C ASN A 61 -8.51 -4.41 27.80
N ALA A 62 -9.33 -4.73 26.80
CA ALA A 62 -10.79 -4.55 26.78
C ALA A 62 -11.23 -3.10 27.00
N ASN A 63 -10.46 -2.15 26.46
CA ASN A 63 -10.79 -0.73 26.45
C ASN A 63 -11.82 -0.38 25.35
N ASP A 64 -12.93 -1.13 25.31
CA ASP A 64 -13.95 -1.06 24.25
C ASP A 64 -14.68 0.28 24.19
N TYR A 65 -15.12 0.67 23.00
CA TYR A 65 -15.90 1.88 22.75
C TYR A 65 -17.34 1.54 22.36
N THR A 66 -18.28 2.40 22.73
CA THR A 66 -19.71 2.26 22.44
C THR A 66 -20.26 3.54 21.84
N SER A 67 -21.26 3.44 20.97
CA SER A 67 -21.94 4.63 20.43
C SER A 67 -22.82 5.27 21.51
N VAL A 68 -22.58 6.55 21.78
CA VAL A 68 -23.42 7.37 22.68
C VAL A 68 -24.43 8.15 21.86
N ASN A 69 -23.99 8.76 20.76
CA ASN A 69 -24.87 9.38 19.78
C ASN A 69 -24.79 8.57 18.47
N PRO A 70 -25.91 7.98 18.02
CA PRO A 70 -25.93 7.26 16.74
C PRO A 70 -25.83 8.24 15.58
N GLY A 71 -24.94 7.93 14.63
CA GLY A 71 -24.64 8.77 13.48
C GLY A 71 -23.44 8.25 12.68
N ASN A 72 -22.50 7.58 13.36
CA ASN A 72 -21.35 6.94 12.75
C ASN A 72 -21.73 5.60 12.12
N SER A 73 -21.08 5.25 11.02
CA SER A 73 -21.33 4.03 10.25
C SER A 73 -20.04 3.29 9.91
N LEU A 74 -20.14 2.02 9.54
CA LEU A 74 -19.03 1.23 9.00
C LEU A 74 -19.20 1.13 7.47
N ASP A 75 -18.20 1.58 6.72
CA ASP A 75 -18.10 1.37 5.27
C ASP A 75 -16.99 0.35 4.97
N GLN A 76 -17.34 -0.65 4.18
CA GLN A 76 -16.47 -1.77 3.78
C GLN A 76 -16.37 -1.88 2.24
N THR A 77 -16.89 -0.89 1.51
CA THR A 77 -17.09 -0.98 0.05
C THR A 77 -16.77 0.27 -0.74
N THR A 78 -17.13 1.47 -0.26
CA THR A 78 -17.13 2.68 -1.09
C THR A 78 -16.06 3.69 -0.70
N ASN A 79 -15.84 3.90 0.59
CA ASN A 79 -14.80 4.79 1.12
C ASN A 79 -13.66 4.03 1.79
N THR A 80 -13.44 2.78 1.40
CA THR A 80 -12.31 1.97 1.86
C THR A 80 -10.98 2.62 1.53
N ILE A 81 -10.02 2.52 2.43
CA ILE A 81 -8.66 3.03 2.26
C ILE A 81 -7.76 1.86 1.90
N ASN A 82 -7.25 1.82 0.67
CA ASN A 82 -6.45 0.69 0.15
C ASN A 82 -7.11 -0.68 0.41
N GLY A 83 -8.39 -0.82 0.02
CA GLY A 83 -9.22 -2.00 0.26
C GLY A 83 -9.70 -2.21 1.71
N ASN A 84 -9.15 -1.48 2.69
CA ASN A 84 -9.49 -1.66 4.09
C ASN A 84 -10.74 -0.84 4.50
N PRO A 85 -11.66 -1.42 5.29
CA PRO A 85 -12.80 -0.72 5.89
C PRO A 85 -12.47 0.56 6.68
N VAL A 86 -13.47 1.43 6.82
CA VAL A 86 -13.40 2.66 7.62
C VAL A 86 -14.69 2.86 8.41
N ILE A 87 -14.59 3.50 9.57
CA ILE A 87 -15.74 4.09 10.25
C ILE A 87 -15.94 5.50 9.70
N ILE A 88 -17.09 5.76 9.08
CA ILE A 88 -17.52 7.11 8.75
C ILE A 88 -17.98 7.77 10.06
N LEU A 89 -17.28 8.82 10.47
CA LEU A 89 -17.69 9.70 11.55
C LEU A 89 -18.56 10.82 10.96
N ALA A 90 -19.78 10.96 11.50
CA ALA A 90 -20.65 12.07 11.19
C ALA A 90 -20.59 13.11 12.33
N PRO A 91 -20.75 14.42 12.07
CA PRO A 91 -20.67 15.44 13.13
C PRO A 91 -21.63 15.27 14.31
N THR A 92 -22.74 14.55 14.10
CA THR A 92 -23.73 14.23 15.15
C THR A 92 -23.45 12.93 15.91
N GLY A 93 -22.53 12.09 15.42
CA GLY A 93 -22.19 10.81 16.04
C GLY A 93 -21.02 10.93 17.00
N SER A 94 -20.98 10.07 18.01
CA SER A 94 -19.84 10.00 18.93
C SER A 94 -19.70 8.61 19.56
N LEU A 95 -18.45 8.24 19.83
CA LEU A 95 -18.09 7.02 20.55
C LEU A 95 -17.56 7.38 21.95
N ASN A 96 -17.88 6.58 22.96
CA ASN A 96 -17.36 6.71 24.31
C ASN A 96 -16.80 5.36 24.78
N GLY A 97 -15.57 5.38 25.30
CA GLY A 97 -14.88 4.25 25.89
C GLY A 97 -14.59 4.48 27.37
N PRO A 98 -13.69 3.69 27.98
CA PRO A 98 -13.28 3.91 29.37
C PRO A 98 -12.58 5.26 29.56
N PRO A 99 -12.56 5.81 30.78
CA PRO A 99 -11.87 7.06 31.11
C PRO A 99 -10.34 6.86 31.17
N LEU A 100 -9.75 6.44 30.06
CA LEU A 100 -8.33 6.16 29.90
C LEU A 100 -7.55 7.49 29.93
N GLN A 101 -6.53 7.56 30.80
CA GLN A 101 -5.68 8.74 30.94
C GLN A 101 -4.23 8.36 30.71
N VAL A 102 -3.66 8.88 29.62
CA VAL A 102 -2.29 8.62 29.18
C VAL A 102 -1.46 9.89 29.39
N PRO A 103 -0.79 10.06 30.55
CA PRO A 103 -0.08 11.29 30.91
C PRO A 103 1.18 11.54 30.05
N ASN A 104 1.84 10.45 29.68
CA ASN A 104 2.92 10.31 28.71
C ASN A 104 2.58 9.12 27.82
N GLY A 105 3.00 9.13 26.56
CA GLY A 105 2.56 8.16 25.57
C GLY A 105 2.52 8.72 24.16
N ILE A 106 2.01 7.92 23.23
CA ILE A 106 1.72 8.33 21.86
C ILE A 106 0.40 7.72 21.40
N VAL A 107 -0.40 8.52 20.70
CA VAL A 107 -1.58 8.06 19.96
C VAL A 107 -1.35 8.27 18.47
N PHE A 108 -1.75 7.30 17.65
CA PHE A 108 -1.84 7.40 16.20
C PHE A 108 -3.31 7.32 15.79
N PHE A 109 -3.70 8.14 14.82
CA PHE A 109 -4.98 8.09 14.11
C PHE A 109 -4.71 7.94 12.62
N ILE A 110 -5.44 7.05 11.96
CA ILE A 110 -5.41 6.88 10.51
C ILE A 110 -6.75 7.40 10.00
N LEU A 111 -6.73 8.55 9.32
CA LEU A 111 -7.97 9.22 8.94
C LEU A 111 -7.88 9.96 7.60
N ARG A 112 -9.05 10.10 6.96
CA ARG A 112 -9.33 11.09 5.90
C ARG A 112 -10.28 12.13 6.48
N GLY A 113 -9.81 13.35 6.69
CA GLY A 113 -10.67 14.44 7.17
C GLY A 113 -11.58 14.94 6.04
N GLU A 114 -12.86 15.13 6.31
CA GLU A 114 -13.76 15.87 5.40
C GLU A 114 -13.93 17.31 5.92
N ASN A 115 -14.39 18.26 5.10
CA ASN A 115 -14.49 19.67 5.51
C ASN A 115 -15.93 20.11 5.86
N PRO A 116 -16.32 20.13 7.15
CA PRO A 116 -17.61 20.67 7.61
C PRO A 116 -17.57 22.20 7.88
N THR A 117 -16.47 22.90 7.57
CA THR A 117 -16.23 24.34 7.82
C THR A 117 -16.18 24.78 9.29
N THR A 118 -16.06 23.85 10.24
CA THR A 118 -16.07 24.11 11.69
C THR A 118 -15.04 23.29 12.45
N SER A 119 -14.44 23.85 13.51
CA SER A 119 -13.50 23.13 14.39
C SER A 119 -14.13 21.87 15.00
N ALA A 120 -13.41 20.74 14.97
CA ALA A 120 -13.86 19.45 15.48
C ALA A 120 -12.86 18.86 16.49
N PHE A 121 -13.32 17.93 17.33
CA PHE A 121 -12.45 17.21 18.25
C PHE A 121 -12.23 15.78 17.78
N LEU A 122 -10.97 15.37 17.70
CA LEU A 122 -10.63 13.95 17.65
C LEU A 122 -11.04 13.32 18.96
N SER A 123 -10.61 13.87 20.11
CA SER A 123 -10.92 13.29 21.41
C SER A 123 -11.07 14.24 22.61
N GLY A 124 -11.93 13.84 23.55
CA GLY A 124 -12.18 14.43 24.88
C GLY A 124 -12.33 13.33 25.96
N PHE A 125 -12.74 13.62 27.20
CA PHE A 125 -12.99 14.90 27.86
C PHE A 125 -12.66 14.78 29.36
N GLN A 126 -12.12 15.84 29.98
CA GLN A 126 -12.28 16.08 31.44
C GLN A 126 -12.00 17.54 31.87
N GLY A 127 -12.34 18.52 31.02
CA GLY A 127 -12.07 19.94 31.31
C GLY A 127 -10.59 20.27 31.52
N GLN A 128 -9.70 19.53 30.85
CA GLN A 128 -8.25 19.70 30.92
C GLN A 128 -7.64 19.98 29.54
N ILE A 129 -7.79 19.03 28.62
CA ILE A 129 -7.36 19.10 27.21
C ILE A 129 -8.42 18.40 26.35
N ALA A 130 -8.51 18.78 25.06
CA ALA A 130 -9.01 17.96 23.95
C ALA A 130 -7.94 17.88 22.84
N LEU A 131 -7.92 16.77 22.10
CA LEU A 131 -7.17 16.68 20.84
C LEU A 131 -8.07 17.23 19.74
N ALA A 132 -7.65 18.33 19.13
CA ALA A 132 -8.39 19.02 18.09
C ALA A 132 -7.93 18.56 16.70
N TYR A 133 -8.89 18.48 15.79
CA TYR A 133 -8.64 18.49 14.35
C TYR A 133 -9.37 19.72 13.85
N GLU A 134 -8.66 20.85 13.79
CA GLU A 134 -9.31 22.13 13.56
C GLU A 134 -9.52 22.36 12.07
N GLN A 135 -10.74 22.08 11.62
CA GLN A 135 -11.17 22.16 10.23
C GLN A 135 -11.56 23.59 9.83
N ARG A 136 -10.79 24.59 10.28
CA ARG A 136 -11.20 26.00 10.29
C ARG A 136 -10.49 26.80 9.20
N VAL A 137 -11.26 27.16 8.17
CA VAL A 137 -10.76 27.86 6.97
C VAL A 137 -9.72 27.01 6.22
N ASP A 138 -10.14 25.80 5.86
CA ASP A 138 -9.50 24.93 4.85
C ASP A 138 -8.05 24.50 5.14
N SER A 139 -7.55 24.65 6.38
CA SER A 139 -6.17 24.31 6.74
C SER A 139 -5.94 22.82 7.07
N GLY A 140 -6.95 22.12 7.62
CA GLY A 140 -6.76 20.76 8.11
C GLY A 140 -5.69 20.66 9.21
N SER A 141 -5.53 21.70 10.02
CA SER A 141 -4.51 21.76 11.07
C SER A 141 -4.92 20.94 12.29
N PRO A 142 -4.13 19.95 12.74
CA PRO A 142 -4.32 19.34 14.05
C PRO A 142 -3.92 20.34 15.15
N GLY A 143 -4.42 20.13 16.37
CA GLY A 143 -4.16 21.03 17.48
C GLY A 143 -4.50 20.44 18.84
N VAL A 144 -4.28 21.23 19.88
CA VAL A 144 -4.57 20.87 21.27
C VAL A 144 -5.31 22.01 21.94
N THR A 145 -6.59 21.80 22.24
CA THR A 145 -7.40 22.77 22.98
C THR A 145 -7.19 22.54 24.48
N VAL A 146 -6.70 23.55 25.20
CA VAL A 146 -6.48 23.49 26.65
C VAL A 146 -7.61 24.21 27.37
N PHE A 147 -8.33 23.50 28.24
CA PHE A 147 -9.44 24.08 29.01
C PHE A 147 -8.96 24.58 30.38
N ALA A 148 -9.57 25.67 30.86
CA ALA A 148 -9.44 26.06 32.25
C ALA A 148 -9.96 24.96 33.19
N SER A 149 -9.16 24.66 34.21
CA SER A 149 -9.45 23.62 35.21
C SER A 149 -10.85 23.77 35.80
N GLY A 150 -11.67 22.73 35.65
CA GLY A 150 -13.07 22.70 36.11
C GLY A 150 -14.14 22.94 35.04
N GLY A 151 -13.80 22.94 33.75
CA GLY A 151 -14.79 22.93 32.65
C GLY A 151 -15.51 24.27 32.42
N LEU A 152 -14.86 25.39 32.73
CA LEU A 152 -15.36 26.74 32.50
C LEU A 152 -14.83 27.33 31.18
N PRO A 153 -15.53 28.28 30.54
CA PRO A 153 -15.49 28.51 29.08
C PRO A 153 -14.28 29.30 28.54
N SER A 154 -13.20 29.45 29.31
CA SER A 154 -11.94 29.97 28.79
C SER A 154 -11.05 28.80 28.36
N SER A 155 -11.17 28.43 27.08
CA SER A 155 -10.22 27.56 26.39
C SER A 155 -9.14 28.38 25.70
N ASN A 156 -7.89 27.92 25.76
CA ASN A 156 -6.84 28.35 24.85
C ASN A 156 -6.71 27.29 23.76
N ASP A 157 -6.87 27.67 22.49
CA ASP A 157 -6.55 26.79 21.38
C ASP A 157 -5.09 26.95 20.99
N TYR A 158 -4.43 25.81 20.75
CA TYR A 158 -3.06 25.76 20.24
C TYR A 158 -3.06 24.91 18.97
N ILE A 159 -3.01 25.60 17.83
CA ILE A 159 -3.03 25.01 16.49
C ILE A 159 -1.59 24.69 16.06
N ALA A 160 -1.39 23.57 15.39
CA ALA A 160 -0.12 23.25 14.75
C ALA A 160 -0.03 23.87 13.35
N ASP A 161 0.24 25.18 13.26
CA ASP A 161 0.31 25.92 11.99
C ASP A 161 1.28 25.31 10.94
N SER A 162 2.30 24.55 11.38
CA SER A 162 3.27 23.89 10.48
C SER A 162 3.05 22.38 10.32
N VAL A 163 1.95 21.83 10.82
CA VAL A 163 1.55 20.44 10.60
C VAL A 163 0.21 20.46 9.89
N GLN A 164 0.13 19.92 8.68
CA GLN A 164 -1.11 19.89 7.92
C GLN A 164 -1.49 18.44 7.64
N THR A 165 -2.78 18.18 7.67
CA THR A 165 -3.43 16.96 7.19
C THR A 165 -4.54 17.43 6.25
N PRO A 166 -4.29 17.50 4.93
CA PRO A 166 -5.25 18.03 3.98
C PRO A 166 -6.59 17.29 4.05
N PHE A 167 -7.66 17.98 3.67
CA PHE A 167 -8.96 17.34 3.50
C PHE A 167 -8.93 16.40 2.31
N ASP A 168 -9.75 15.36 2.39
CA ASP A 168 -9.89 14.32 1.37
C ASP A 168 -8.61 13.52 1.06
N GLU A 169 -7.51 13.77 1.79
CA GLU A 169 -6.29 12.96 1.82
C GLU A 169 -6.24 12.09 3.08
N VAL A 170 -5.69 10.88 2.94
CA VAL A 170 -5.47 9.97 4.07
C VAL A 170 -4.11 10.26 4.69
N GLY A 171 -4.07 10.40 6.01
CA GLY A 171 -2.82 10.59 6.75
C GLY A 171 -2.74 9.78 8.03
N VAL A 172 -1.51 9.54 8.47
CA VAL A 172 -1.21 9.15 9.85
C VAL A 172 -0.98 10.43 10.65
N LEU A 173 -1.84 10.69 11.62
CA LEU A 173 -1.71 11.81 12.56
C LEU A 173 -1.35 11.25 13.93
N SER A 174 -0.27 11.74 14.53
CA SER A 174 0.16 11.32 15.87
C SER A 174 0.31 12.48 16.85
N PHE A 175 0.02 12.19 18.12
CA PHE A 175 0.24 13.08 19.26
C PHE A 175 1.09 12.34 20.28
N GLU A 176 2.36 12.73 20.42
CA GLU A 176 3.29 12.18 21.40
C GLU A 176 3.48 13.13 22.58
N ARG A 177 3.65 12.56 23.77
CA ARG A 177 4.13 13.26 24.94
C ARG A 177 5.12 12.44 25.76
N LEU A 178 6.31 12.99 25.94
CA LEU A 178 7.36 12.40 26.76
C LEU A 178 7.11 12.63 28.26
N THR A 179 7.56 11.69 29.08
CA THR A 179 7.45 11.72 30.55
C THR A 179 8.02 13.01 31.14
N GLY A 180 7.18 13.74 31.90
CA GLY A 180 7.55 15.00 32.53
C GLY A 180 7.55 16.23 31.60
N SER A 181 7.21 16.09 30.33
CA SER A 181 7.10 17.21 29.37
C SER A 181 5.81 18.02 29.55
N SER A 182 5.83 19.33 29.35
CA SER A 182 4.60 20.12 29.11
C SER A 182 4.22 20.18 27.62
N PHE A 183 5.12 19.74 26.73
CA PHE A 183 4.93 19.72 25.29
C PHE A 183 4.26 18.44 24.81
N TYR A 184 3.36 18.59 23.82
CA TYR A 184 3.01 17.54 22.87
C TYR A 184 3.78 17.76 21.57
N THR A 185 4.32 16.68 21.00
CA THR A 185 4.79 16.66 19.61
C THR A 185 3.64 16.16 18.76
N ILE A 186 3.19 16.97 17.81
CA ILE A 186 2.17 16.61 16.84
C ILE A 186 2.87 16.35 15.52
N GLN A 187 2.60 15.21 14.88
CA GLN A 187 3.21 14.85 13.60
C GLN A 187 2.13 14.38 12.63
N SER A 188 2.25 14.77 11.37
CA SER A 188 1.50 14.17 10.28
C SER A 188 2.45 13.52 9.29
N LEU A 189 2.04 12.37 8.76
CA LEU A 189 2.58 11.79 7.54
C LEU A 189 1.44 11.72 6.53
N VAL A 190 1.61 12.41 5.41
CA VAL A 190 0.68 12.40 4.29
C VAL A 190 1.50 12.19 3.02
N ASN A 191 1.30 11.04 2.38
CA ASN A 191 1.96 10.60 1.14
C ASN A 191 3.42 11.09 0.96
N GLY A 192 4.35 10.54 1.74
CA GLY A 192 5.79 10.85 1.68
C GLY A 192 6.20 12.17 2.33
N ALA A 193 5.26 13.06 2.67
CA ALA A 193 5.54 14.30 3.38
C ALA A 193 5.30 14.13 4.89
N ARG A 194 6.37 14.22 5.69
CA ARG A 194 6.29 14.28 7.15
C ARG A 194 6.37 15.72 7.66
N SER A 195 5.38 16.15 8.44
CA SER A 195 5.38 17.42 9.18
C SER A 195 5.39 17.19 10.68
N SER A 196 6.00 18.09 11.46
CA SER A 196 6.12 17.94 12.92
C SER A 196 6.20 19.29 13.63
N GLN A 197 5.49 19.45 14.75
CA GLN A 197 5.56 20.65 15.60
C GLN A 197 5.38 20.29 17.08
N ALA A 198 6.10 21.01 17.96
CA ALA A 198 5.93 20.89 19.41
C ALA A 198 5.06 22.03 19.95
N ILE A 199 4.04 21.71 20.74
CA ILE A 199 3.09 22.65 21.36
C ILE A 199 3.19 22.55 22.89
N ASP A 200 3.47 23.67 23.56
CA ASP A 200 3.48 23.76 25.03
C ASP A 200 2.07 23.90 25.60
N THR A 201 1.61 22.90 26.35
CA THR A 201 0.31 22.93 27.05
C THR A 201 0.38 23.52 28.45
N LEU A 202 1.51 24.17 28.79
CA LEU A 202 1.77 24.94 30.00
C LEU A 202 1.71 24.14 31.32
N SER A 203 1.56 22.82 31.28
CA SER A 203 1.49 21.98 32.47
C SER A 203 1.87 20.53 32.24
N THR A 204 2.73 20.00 33.12
CA THR A 204 3.12 18.58 33.17
C THR A 204 2.00 17.64 33.63
N ASN A 205 0.90 18.16 34.19
CA ASN A 205 -0.16 17.36 34.84
C ASN A 205 -1.36 17.05 33.93
N ARG A 206 -1.28 17.41 32.65
CA ARG A 206 -2.26 17.04 31.62
C ARG A 206 -2.09 15.57 31.20
N PHE A 207 -2.93 15.09 30.29
CA PHE A 207 -2.86 13.74 29.70
C PHE A 207 -3.57 13.75 28.34
N LEU A 208 -3.30 12.75 27.48
CA LEU A 208 -4.10 12.50 26.29
C LEU A 208 -5.53 12.11 26.75
N PRO A 209 -6.56 12.90 26.42
CA PRO A 209 -7.94 12.49 26.60
C PRO A 209 -8.27 11.48 25.51
N LEU A 210 -8.85 10.34 25.90
CA LEU A 210 -9.22 9.27 24.96
C LEU A 210 -10.67 8.80 25.16
N GLN A 211 -11.39 9.32 26.16
CA GLN A 211 -12.69 8.78 26.54
C GLN A 211 -13.77 8.94 25.45
N ASP A 212 -13.85 10.12 24.84
CA ASP A 212 -14.82 10.44 23.78
C ASP A 212 -14.08 10.56 22.44
N PHE A 213 -14.61 9.99 21.36
CA PHE A 213 -14.10 10.19 19.99
C PHE A 213 -15.16 10.74 19.04
N GLY A 214 -14.73 11.59 18.12
CA GLY A 214 -15.47 12.02 16.92
C GLY A 214 -16.52 13.12 17.09
N SER A 215 -16.62 13.74 18.28
CA SER A 215 -17.63 14.79 18.54
C SER A 215 -17.45 16.00 17.62
N GLY A 216 -18.41 16.20 16.70
CA GLY A 216 -18.37 17.27 15.70
C GLY A 216 -17.48 16.98 14.48
N LEU A 217 -16.85 15.81 14.40
CA LEU A 217 -15.90 15.46 13.34
C LEU A 217 -16.61 14.83 12.14
N SER A 218 -16.38 15.37 10.93
CA SER A 218 -16.57 14.63 9.68
C SER A 218 -15.23 14.03 9.26
N ALA A 219 -15.12 12.71 9.24
CA ALA A 219 -13.93 11.99 8.79
C ALA A 219 -14.21 10.52 8.49
N HIS A 220 -13.40 9.91 7.63
CA HIS A 220 -13.25 8.46 7.57
C HIS A 220 -12.11 8.06 8.50
N LEU A 221 -12.40 7.27 9.52
CA LEU A 221 -11.44 6.82 10.53
C LEU A 221 -11.20 5.31 10.36
N ALA A 222 -9.98 4.92 10.04
CA ALA A 222 -9.63 3.51 9.81
C ALA A 222 -9.08 2.84 11.07
N GLU A 223 -8.21 3.51 11.83
CA GLU A 223 -7.52 2.90 12.97
C GLU A 223 -7.14 3.94 14.05
N ILE A 224 -7.20 3.53 15.32
CA ILE A 224 -6.66 4.27 16.48
C ILE A 224 -5.74 3.33 17.26
N ILE A 225 -4.52 3.78 17.53
CA ILE A 225 -3.51 3.05 18.30
C ILE A 225 -3.02 3.94 19.44
N VAL A 226 -2.95 3.42 20.67
CA VAL A 226 -2.44 4.15 21.83
C VAL A 226 -1.41 3.33 22.60
N TYR A 227 -0.28 3.97 22.88
CA TYR A 227 0.75 3.47 23.80
C TYR A 227 0.85 4.36 25.05
N SER A 228 0.93 3.76 26.24
CA SER A 228 1.02 4.47 27.52
C SER A 228 2.43 4.95 27.90
N ASP A 229 3.38 4.90 26.96
CA ASP A 229 4.72 5.47 27.13
C ASP A 229 5.32 5.86 25.78
N ALA A 230 6.42 6.61 25.80
CA ALA A 230 7.15 6.98 24.61
C ALA A 230 7.72 5.76 23.88
N LEU A 231 7.68 5.78 22.55
CA LEU A 231 8.23 4.73 21.71
C LEU A 231 9.63 5.08 21.22
N SER A 232 10.50 4.07 21.09
CA SER A 232 11.77 4.22 20.39
C SER A 232 11.56 4.51 18.90
N ALA A 233 12.57 5.07 18.23
CA ALA A 233 12.50 5.36 16.79
C ALA A 233 12.19 4.11 15.96
N ALA A 234 12.82 2.97 16.29
CA ALA A 234 12.53 1.70 15.62
C ALA A 234 11.07 1.26 15.81
N GLN A 235 10.53 1.33 17.04
CA GLN A 235 9.12 0.98 17.28
C GLN A 235 8.15 1.87 16.51
N LYS A 236 8.43 3.18 16.39
CA LYS A 236 7.64 4.08 15.55
C LYS A 236 7.71 3.66 14.08
N GLN A 237 8.91 3.38 13.57
CA GLN A 237 9.14 2.92 12.20
C GLN A 237 8.40 1.62 11.89
N GLN A 238 8.35 0.66 12.82
CA GLN A 238 7.58 -0.59 12.67
C GLN A 238 6.07 -0.33 12.57
N ILE A 239 5.51 0.51 13.44
CA ILE A 239 4.08 0.86 13.42
C ILE A 239 3.75 1.63 12.14
N GLU A 240 4.57 2.63 11.79
CA GLU A 240 4.40 3.41 10.56
C GLU A 240 4.51 2.52 9.31
N THR A 241 5.40 1.53 9.29
CA THR A 241 5.49 0.52 8.21
C THR A 241 4.23 -0.31 8.09
N TYR A 242 3.72 -0.86 9.21
CA TYR A 242 2.47 -1.63 9.23
C TYR A 242 1.28 -0.79 8.70
N LEU A 243 1.18 0.47 9.13
CA LEU A 243 0.15 1.40 8.65
C LEU A 243 0.33 1.78 7.18
N ALA A 244 1.56 1.97 6.73
CA ALA A 244 1.91 2.31 5.36
C ALA A 244 1.53 1.22 4.37
N ILE A 245 1.86 -0.04 4.68
CA ILE A 245 1.50 -1.20 3.83
C ILE A 245 -0.02 -1.39 3.83
N LYS A 246 -0.66 -1.42 5.00
CA LYS A 246 -2.11 -1.63 5.11
C LYS A 246 -2.89 -0.55 4.35
N TYR A 247 -2.54 0.71 4.52
CA TYR A 247 -3.31 1.84 3.98
C TYR A 247 -2.73 2.46 2.71
N GLY A 248 -1.72 1.87 2.07
CA GLY A 248 -1.17 2.33 0.80
C GLY A 248 -0.49 3.70 0.89
N LEU A 249 0.15 4.01 2.02
CA LEU A 249 0.77 5.31 2.28
C LEU A 249 2.29 5.25 2.04
N THR A 250 2.81 6.18 1.24
CA THR A 250 4.25 6.38 1.10
C THR A 250 4.82 6.97 2.41
N LEU A 251 5.86 6.36 2.98
CA LEU A 251 6.67 6.94 4.08
C LEU A 251 7.61 8.03 3.54
N ASP A 252 8.17 8.86 4.42
CA ASP A 252 9.14 9.87 3.99
C ASP A 252 10.46 9.26 3.49
N SER A 253 11.16 10.02 2.64
CA SER A 253 12.39 9.59 1.96
C SER A 253 13.58 9.26 2.87
N ALA A 254 13.51 9.58 4.17
CA ALA A 254 14.54 9.27 5.16
C ALA A 254 14.22 8.00 5.98
N THR A 255 13.13 7.30 5.66
CA THR A 255 12.60 6.18 6.45
C THR A 255 12.51 4.89 5.62
N ASP A 256 13.28 3.88 6.01
CA ASP A 256 13.11 2.51 5.50
C ASP A 256 11.83 1.87 6.06
N TYR A 257 11.26 0.91 5.35
CA TYR A 257 10.13 0.10 5.85
C TYR A 257 10.68 -1.08 6.65
N LEU A 258 10.20 -1.28 7.89
CA LEU A 258 10.74 -2.22 8.88
C LEU A 258 9.65 -3.18 9.40
N ALA A 259 9.89 -4.48 9.31
CA ALA A 259 8.94 -5.53 9.74
C ALA A 259 8.70 -5.58 11.26
N SER A 260 7.69 -6.33 11.69
CA SER A 260 7.33 -6.55 13.11
C SER A 260 8.44 -7.11 14.01
N ASN A 261 9.46 -7.74 13.43
CA ASN A 261 10.64 -8.22 14.16
C ASN A 261 11.65 -7.10 14.52
N GLY A 262 11.50 -5.90 13.94
CA GLY A 262 12.34 -4.73 14.21
C GLY A 262 13.73 -4.79 13.58
N THR A 263 13.99 -5.72 12.66
CA THR A 263 15.30 -5.91 12.02
C THR A 263 15.25 -6.18 10.51
N THR A 264 14.18 -6.79 9.98
CA THR A 264 14.03 -7.01 8.53
C THR A 264 13.54 -5.74 7.86
N VAL A 265 14.36 -5.17 6.97
CA VAL A 265 13.98 -4.05 6.11
C VAL A 265 13.20 -4.60 4.91
N LEU A 266 11.93 -4.21 4.80
CA LEU A 266 11.01 -4.60 3.72
C LEU A 266 11.20 -3.75 2.47
N TYR A 267 11.47 -2.45 2.64
CA TYR A 267 11.75 -1.51 1.55
C TYR A 267 12.87 -0.54 1.99
N PRO A 268 14.08 -0.65 1.41
CA PRO A 268 15.25 0.11 1.84
C PRO A 268 15.34 1.49 1.15
N SER A 269 14.35 2.35 1.44
CA SER A 269 14.21 3.72 0.93
C SER A 269 15.49 4.56 1.02
N THR A 270 16.30 4.35 2.07
CA THR A 270 17.50 5.15 2.34
C THR A 270 18.76 4.62 1.66
N THR A 271 18.70 3.44 1.05
CA THR A 271 19.86 2.80 0.40
C THR A 271 19.55 2.31 -1.02
N SER A 272 19.33 1.02 -1.24
CA SER A 272 19.26 0.46 -2.60
C SER A 272 18.05 0.95 -3.41
N HIS A 273 16.97 1.37 -2.74
CA HIS A 273 15.75 1.85 -3.40
C HIS A 273 15.58 3.38 -3.35
N SER A 274 16.64 4.13 -3.02
CA SER A 274 16.58 5.60 -2.85
C SER A 274 16.20 6.40 -4.10
N GLY A 275 16.33 5.83 -5.30
CA GLY A 275 15.81 6.40 -6.54
C GLY A 275 14.35 6.09 -6.85
N PHE A 276 13.69 5.23 -6.06
CA PHE A 276 12.37 4.64 -6.33
C PHE A 276 11.36 4.92 -5.21
N ILE A 277 11.57 6.01 -4.48
CA ILE A 277 10.85 6.36 -3.24
C ILE A 277 9.44 6.97 -3.45
N HIS A 278 8.89 6.89 -4.66
CA HIS A 278 7.58 7.46 -5.00
C HIS A 278 6.50 6.39 -5.09
N ASP A 279 5.30 6.74 -4.64
CA ASP A 279 4.08 5.93 -4.66
C ASP A 279 4.28 4.52 -4.10
N ILE A 280 4.98 4.43 -2.97
CA ILE A 280 5.31 3.14 -2.37
C ILE A 280 4.03 2.47 -1.85
N ALA A 281 3.82 1.23 -2.25
CA ALA A 281 2.74 0.37 -1.79
C ALA A 281 3.26 -1.07 -1.63
N GLY A 282 2.45 -1.95 -1.03
CA GLY A 282 2.86 -3.33 -0.81
C GLY A 282 1.72 -4.28 -0.47
N ILE A 283 1.95 -5.55 -0.78
CA ILE A 283 1.17 -6.68 -0.28
C ILE A 283 2.04 -7.47 0.71
N GLY A 284 1.41 -8.20 1.62
CA GLY A 284 2.12 -9.01 2.62
C GLY A 284 1.27 -9.55 3.76
N GLN A 285 1.80 -10.54 4.47
CA GLN A 285 1.23 -11.06 5.71
C GLN A 285 2.24 -10.95 6.86
N ASP A 286 1.76 -10.50 8.03
CA ASP A 286 2.54 -10.42 9.27
C ASP A 286 1.58 -10.62 10.45
N ASP A 287 1.58 -11.85 10.98
CA ASP A 287 0.70 -12.30 12.06
C ASP A 287 0.99 -11.55 13.36
N ALA A 288 2.25 -11.16 13.60
CA ALA A 288 2.62 -10.35 14.76
C ALA A 288 2.06 -8.91 14.66
N SER A 289 1.80 -8.41 13.45
CA SER A 289 1.08 -7.15 13.20
C SER A 289 -0.43 -7.30 13.03
N ALA A 290 -0.97 -8.53 12.95
CA ALA A 290 -2.30 -8.82 12.40
C ALA A 290 -2.57 -8.05 11.10
N LEU A 291 -1.61 -8.18 10.17
CA LEU A 291 -1.63 -7.61 8.82
C LEU A 291 -1.82 -8.74 7.80
N LEU A 292 -2.77 -8.55 6.88
CA LEU A 292 -2.93 -9.36 5.68
C LEU A 292 -3.42 -8.44 4.56
N GLN A 293 -2.50 -7.98 3.72
CA GLN A 293 -2.78 -7.09 2.60
C GLN A 293 -2.61 -7.88 1.29
N LEU A 294 -3.73 -8.27 0.67
CA LEU A 294 -3.76 -9.15 -0.53
C LEU A 294 -3.79 -8.41 -1.87
N GLU A 295 -4.15 -7.12 -1.83
CA GLU A 295 -4.21 -6.21 -2.97
C GLU A 295 -3.81 -4.83 -2.44
N SER A 296 -2.97 -4.09 -3.17
CA SER A 296 -2.63 -2.73 -2.77
C SER A 296 -2.36 -1.82 -3.97
N LYS A 297 -2.64 -0.53 -3.79
CA LYS A 297 -2.24 0.59 -4.64
C LYS A 297 -1.78 1.74 -3.72
N SER A 298 -0.84 2.57 -4.16
CA SER A 298 -0.51 3.77 -3.38
C SER A 298 -1.65 4.80 -3.48
N LEU A 299 -1.86 5.53 -2.39
CA LEU A 299 -2.83 6.64 -2.35
C LEU A 299 -2.29 7.95 -2.97
N SER A 300 -1.08 7.95 -3.54
CA SER A 300 -0.64 9.05 -4.42
C SER A 300 -1.65 9.30 -5.54
N THR A 301 -1.88 10.58 -5.84
CA THR A 301 -2.84 11.01 -6.86
C THR A 301 -2.43 10.64 -8.29
N ASP A 302 -1.14 10.35 -8.54
CA ASP A 302 -0.62 9.84 -9.80
C ASP A 302 -0.13 8.38 -9.73
N SER A 303 -0.52 7.62 -8.70
CA SER A 303 -0.23 6.19 -8.64
C SER A 303 -0.94 5.43 -9.76
N LEU A 304 -0.19 4.63 -10.51
CA LEU A 304 -0.69 3.91 -11.70
C LEU A 304 -0.76 2.38 -11.49
N LEU A 305 -0.09 1.84 -10.48
CA LEU A 305 0.13 0.40 -10.32
C LEU A 305 -0.63 -0.17 -9.12
N THR A 306 -1.55 -1.09 -9.40
CA THR A 306 -2.15 -1.99 -8.41
C THR A 306 -1.54 -3.37 -8.55
N VAL A 307 -1.19 -4.02 -7.43
CA VAL A 307 -0.70 -5.41 -7.40
C VAL A 307 -1.60 -6.23 -6.49
N ASN A 308 -1.95 -7.44 -6.93
CA ASN A 308 -2.81 -8.37 -6.19
C ASN A 308 -2.55 -9.83 -6.58
N ASN A 309 -3.34 -10.76 -6.02
CA ASN A 309 -3.36 -12.18 -6.40
C ASN A 309 -2.00 -12.89 -6.29
N ALA A 310 -1.21 -12.59 -5.26
CA ALA A 310 -0.02 -13.38 -4.94
C ALA A 310 -0.35 -14.87 -4.79
N SER A 311 0.46 -15.73 -5.39
CA SER A 311 0.26 -17.19 -5.38
C SER A 311 0.81 -17.86 -4.12
N ASP A 312 1.75 -17.22 -3.43
CA ASP A 312 2.08 -17.48 -2.03
C ASP A 312 2.13 -16.15 -1.26
N LEU A 313 1.74 -16.18 0.02
CA LEU A 313 1.80 -15.03 0.92
C LEU A 313 1.63 -15.51 2.37
N SER A 314 2.69 -16.07 2.94
CA SER A 314 2.74 -16.58 4.31
C SER A 314 3.24 -15.52 5.31
N ASP A 315 3.17 -15.82 6.61
CA ASP A 315 3.65 -14.94 7.68
C ASP A 315 5.13 -14.52 7.50
N GLY A 316 5.36 -13.22 7.40
CA GLY A 316 6.67 -12.62 7.17
C GLY A 316 7.01 -12.37 5.69
N GLU A 317 6.11 -12.69 4.76
CA GLU A 317 6.32 -12.52 3.31
C GLU A 317 5.66 -11.25 2.79
N PHE A 318 6.38 -10.53 1.94
CA PHE A 318 6.01 -9.20 1.45
C PHE A 318 6.55 -8.96 0.04
N LEU A 319 5.75 -8.26 -0.77
CA LEU A 319 6.20 -7.59 -1.99
C LEU A 319 5.81 -6.12 -1.90
N LEU A 320 6.81 -5.24 -1.76
CA LEU A 320 6.63 -3.80 -1.84
C LEU A 320 7.19 -3.29 -3.18
N TRP A 321 6.66 -2.18 -3.68
CA TRP A 321 7.15 -1.52 -4.89
C TRP A 321 7.06 -0.01 -4.74
N GLY A 322 7.94 0.70 -5.45
CA GLY A 322 7.91 2.15 -5.62
C GLY A 322 8.44 2.53 -7.01
N ASN A 323 8.30 3.78 -7.41
CA ASN A 323 8.71 4.25 -8.74
C ASN A 323 9.66 5.46 -8.72
N ASN A 324 10.31 5.70 -9.86
CA ASN A 324 11.30 6.76 -10.05
C ASN A 324 10.74 8.17 -10.28
N ASN A 325 9.41 8.35 -10.21
CA ASN A 325 8.70 9.57 -10.61
C ASN A 325 9.02 10.03 -12.06
N GLY A 326 9.39 9.09 -12.93
CA GLY A 326 9.57 9.33 -14.36
C GLY A 326 8.25 9.74 -15.03
N ALA A 327 8.33 10.30 -16.24
CA ALA A 327 7.15 10.70 -16.97
C ALA A 327 6.28 9.49 -17.38
N VAL A 328 4.99 9.73 -17.55
CA VAL A 328 4.07 8.75 -18.15
C VAL A 328 4.04 8.97 -19.66
N ALA A 329 5.21 8.83 -20.27
CA ALA A 329 5.49 9.08 -21.68
C ALA A 329 6.33 7.93 -22.26
N ASN A 330 6.28 7.75 -23.57
CA ASN A 330 6.97 6.67 -24.26
C ASN A 330 8.36 7.12 -24.73
N THR A 331 9.33 6.20 -24.70
CA THR A 331 10.69 6.43 -25.19
C THR A 331 11.32 5.13 -25.72
N ASN A 332 12.13 5.22 -26.77
CA ASN A 332 13.03 4.13 -27.22
C ASN A 332 14.34 4.10 -26.42
N SER A 333 14.58 5.06 -25.51
CA SER A 333 15.83 5.17 -24.75
C SER A 333 16.03 4.01 -23.77
N GLY A 334 16.91 3.09 -24.14
CA GLY A 334 17.16 1.87 -23.35
C GLY A 334 15.95 0.94 -23.32
N ALA A 335 15.16 0.90 -24.39
CA ALA A 335 14.17 -0.16 -24.62
C ALA A 335 14.82 -1.33 -25.38
N PRO A 336 14.20 -2.53 -25.40
CA PRO A 336 14.53 -3.56 -26.39
C PRO A 336 14.46 -3.03 -27.82
N ALA A 337 15.21 -3.62 -28.75
CA ALA A 337 15.01 -3.36 -30.17
C ALA A 337 13.58 -3.73 -30.60
N GLY A 338 12.99 -2.97 -31.52
CA GLY A 338 11.60 -3.12 -31.94
C GLY A 338 10.57 -2.66 -30.90
N ARG A 339 10.95 -1.77 -29.95
CA ARG A 339 10.07 -1.32 -28.85
C ARG A 339 10.32 0.10 -28.34
N LEU A 340 9.21 0.72 -27.94
CA LEU A 340 9.16 1.78 -26.92
C LEU A 340 8.99 1.19 -25.51
N ARG A 341 9.31 1.99 -24.49
CA ARG A 341 8.92 1.75 -23.10
C ARG A 341 8.39 3.03 -22.44
N VAL A 342 7.62 2.89 -21.37
CA VAL A 342 7.25 4.02 -20.51
C VAL A 342 8.48 4.50 -19.72
N GLU A 343 8.70 5.82 -19.66
CA GLU A 343 9.82 6.45 -18.94
C GLU A 343 9.80 6.18 -17.43
N ARG A 344 8.60 6.14 -16.83
CA ARG A 344 8.38 5.73 -15.44
C ARG A 344 8.76 4.26 -15.28
N ILE A 345 9.62 4.00 -14.30
CA ILE A 345 10.11 2.66 -13.95
C ILE A 345 9.76 2.40 -12.49
N TRP A 346 9.25 1.21 -12.22
CA TRP A 346 8.99 0.68 -10.89
C TRP A 346 10.12 -0.23 -10.46
N ARG A 347 10.27 -0.40 -9.15
CA ARG A 347 11.24 -1.32 -8.56
C ARG A 347 10.63 -2.12 -7.42
N ALA A 348 10.81 -3.44 -7.47
CA ALA A 348 10.30 -4.40 -6.50
C ALA A 348 11.28 -4.60 -5.32
N ALA A 349 10.74 -4.68 -4.11
CA ALA A 349 11.43 -5.16 -2.93
C ALA A 349 10.64 -6.34 -2.35
N GLU A 350 11.08 -7.55 -2.67
CA GLU A 350 10.54 -8.78 -2.09
C GLU A 350 11.23 -9.12 -0.76
N THR A 351 10.48 -9.74 0.15
CA THR A 351 10.95 -10.40 1.36
C THR A 351 10.20 -11.72 1.51
N GLY A 352 10.91 -12.85 1.61
CA GLY A 352 10.30 -14.17 1.51
C GLY A 352 10.24 -14.65 0.06
N ASP A 353 9.19 -15.39 -0.29
CA ASP A 353 8.83 -15.75 -1.68
C ASP A 353 7.33 -15.50 -1.86
N THR A 354 6.95 -14.52 -2.67
CA THR A 354 5.53 -14.20 -2.95
C THR A 354 4.99 -14.95 -4.18
N GLY A 355 5.82 -15.80 -4.77
CA GLY A 355 5.55 -16.57 -5.97
C GLY A 355 5.33 -15.69 -7.20
N THR A 356 4.05 -15.54 -7.57
CA THR A 356 3.61 -14.77 -8.75
C THR A 356 2.42 -13.88 -8.39
N VAL A 357 2.41 -12.66 -8.91
CA VAL A 357 1.36 -11.65 -8.72
C VAL A 357 0.70 -11.24 -10.03
N ASP A 358 -0.48 -10.65 -9.94
CA ASP A 358 -1.10 -9.90 -11.04
C ASP A 358 -0.79 -8.40 -10.90
N LEU A 359 -0.36 -7.76 -11.99
CA LEU A 359 -0.09 -6.33 -12.08
C LEU A 359 -1.16 -5.64 -12.92
N LYS A 360 -1.68 -4.50 -12.46
CA LYS A 360 -2.64 -3.65 -13.19
C LYS A 360 -2.08 -2.24 -13.31
N PHE A 361 -1.89 -1.77 -14.55
CA PHE A 361 -1.34 -0.45 -14.86
C PHE A 361 -2.41 0.45 -15.49
N GLU A 362 -2.74 1.56 -14.82
CA GLU A 362 -3.66 2.61 -15.30
C GLU A 362 -2.95 3.58 -16.25
N LEU A 363 -2.72 3.15 -17.49
CA LEU A 363 -2.02 3.89 -18.55
C LEU A 363 -3.02 4.39 -19.61
N ALA A 364 -3.85 5.35 -19.22
CA ALA A 364 -4.87 5.94 -20.10
C ALA A 364 -4.28 6.62 -21.35
N HIS A 365 -2.99 6.99 -21.35
CA HIS A 365 -2.30 7.57 -22.50
C HIS A 365 -2.06 6.56 -23.63
N LEU A 366 -2.09 5.25 -23.37
CA LEU A 366 -1.93 4.18 -24.37
C LEU A 366 -3.20 3.88 -25.19
N THR A 367 -4.18 4.78 -25.18
CA THR A 367 -5.49 4.58 -25.82
C THR A 367 -5.34 4.36 -27.33
N GLY A 368 -5.65 3.15 -27.79
CA GLY A 368 -5.61 2.77 -29.21
C GLY A 368 -4.66 1.59 -29.49
N ILE A 369 -3.69 1.34 -28.62
CA ILE A 369 -2.71 0.26 -28.79
C ILE A 369 -3.38 -1.12 -28.60
N PRO A 370 -3.18 -2.10 -29.52
CA PRO A 370 -3.62 -3.49 -29.34
C PRO A 370 -2.97 -4.16 -28.12
N VAL A 371 -3.65 -5.14 -27.49
CA VAL A 371 -3.12 -5.79 -26.28
C VAL A 371 -1.87 -6.61 -26.58
N GLU A 372 -1.82 -7.20 -27.76
CA GLU A 372 -0.71 -7.99 -28.30
C GLU A 372 0.59 -7.17 -28.48
N HIS A 373 0.50 -5.85 -28.62
CA HIS A 373 1.67 -4.97 -28.75
C HIS A 373 2.26 -4.59 -27.38
N LEU A 374 1.55 -4.88 -26.28
CA LEU A 374 1.94 -4.51 -24.92
C LEU A 374 2.64 -5.65 -24.17
N VAL A 375 3.78 -5.33 -23.57
CA VAL A 375 4.53 -6.23 -22.69
C VAL A 375 4.91 -5.55 -21.38
N LEU A 376 5.12 -6.34 -20.34
CA LEU A 376 5.91 -5.93 -19.19
C LEU A 376 7.37 -6.23 -19.49
N LEU A 377 8.23 -5.23 -19.36
CA LEU A 377 9.68 -5.37 -19.39
C LEU A 377 10.17 -5.51 -17.94
N VAL A 378 10.91 -6.57 -17.63
CA VAL A 378 11.50 -6.82 -16.31
C VAL A 378 13.01 -7.03 -16.45
N ASP A 379 13.81 -6.29 -15.70
CA ASP A 379 15.28 -6.34 -15.74
C ASP A 379 15.91 -6.01 -14.37
N ASN A 380 17.21 -6.24 -14.21
CA ASN A 380 18.00 -5.84 -13.04
C ASN A 380 18.53 -4.39 -13.11
N SER A 381 18.18 -3.65 -14.18
CA SER A 381 18.73 -2.36 -14.57
C SER A 381 17.69 -1.23 -14.48
N ASP A 382 18.12 -0.04 -14.05
CA ASP A 382 17.26 1.14 -13.83
C ASP A 382 17.18 2.09 -15.04
N THR A 383 17.90 1.78 -16.12
CA THR A 383 18.14 2.71 -17.24
C THR A 383 18.20 2.04 -18.61
N ASP A 384 18.59 0.77 -18.67
CA ASP A 384 18.72 -0.02 -19.89
C ASP A 384 17.94 -1.33 -19.75
N PHE A 385 16.95 -1.55 -20.61
CA PHE A 385 16.09 -2.73 -20.68
C PHE A 385 16.32 -3.52 -21.98
N ALA A 386 17.46 -3.34 -22.68
CA ALA A 386 17.70 -3.98 -23.97
C ALA A 386 17.60 -5.52 -23.92
N ASP A 387 18.03 -6.14 -22.81
CA ASP A 387 17.99 -7.58 -22.55
C ASP A 387 16.80 -8.01 -21.65
N ALA A 388 15.84 -7.12 -21.40
CA ALA A 388 14.77 -7.33 -20.43
C ALA A 388 13.85 -8.52 -20.78
N ALA A 389 13.41 -9.25 -19.76
CA ALA A 389 12.40 -10.28 -19.91
C ALA A 389 11.06 -9.63 -20.31
N GLN A 390 10.45 -10.11 -21.39
CA GLN A 390 9.20 -9.59 -21.92
C GLN A 390 8.03 -10.51 -21.58
N ILE A 391 7.02 -10.00 -20.88
CA ILE A 391 5.82 -10.75 -20.48
C ILE A 391 4.60 -10.11 -21.17
N ALA A 392 3.91 -10.85 -22.03
CA ALA A 392 2.77 -10.34 -22.78
C ALA A 392 1.60 -9.90 -21.87
N ALA A 393 0.91 -8.81 -22.23
CA ALA A 393 -0.28 -8.36 -21.54
C ALA A 393 -1.41 -9.41 -21.62
N SER A 394 -2.07 -9.67 -20.48
CA SER A 394 -3.20 -10.60 -20.39
C SER A 394 -4.51 -9.97 -20.84
N SER A 395 -4.64 -8.64 -20.71
CA SER A 395 -5.74 -7.84 -21.24
C SER A 395 -5.37 -6.36 -21.25
N TYR A 396 -5.97 -5.60 -22.18
CA TYR A 396 -5.99 -4.14 -22.16
C TYR A 396 -7.42 -3.65 -22.41
N ALA A 397 -7.97 -2.90 -21.45
CA ALA A 397 -9.32 -2.36 -21.58
C ALA A 397 -9.47 -1.07 -20.76
N SER A 398 -10.18 -0.08 -21.30
CA SER A 398 -10.52 1.18 -20.60
C SER A 398 -9.32 1.91 -19.97
N GLY A 399 -8.13 1.83 -20.59
CA GLY A 399 -6.90 2.44 -20.07
C GLY A 399 -6.18 1.62 -19.00
N VAL A 400 -6.60 0.39 -18.72
CA VAL A 400 -5.95 -0.51 -17.76
C VAL A 400 -5.31 -1.69 -18.48
N VAL A 401 -3.97 -1.79 -18.42
CA VAL A 401 -3.19 -2.94 -18.90
C VAL A 401 -3.02 -3.93 -17.75
N MET A 402 -3.19 -5.22 -18.01
CA MET A 402 -2.98 -6.27 -17.01
C MET A 402 -1.89 -7.25 -17.44
N PHE A 403 -1.11 -7.72 -16.46
CA PHE A 403 -0.14 -8.80 -16.59
C PHE A 403 -0.39 -9.80 -15.46
N ASN A 404 -0.70 -11.05 -15.79
CA ASN A 404 -1.09 -12.04 -14.78
C ASN A 404 0.03 -13.05 -14.53
N GLY A 405 0.21 -13.48 -13.28
CA GLY A 405 1.20 -14.51 -12.93
C GLY A 405 2.67 -14.08 -13.12
N VAL A 406 2.97 -12.79 -12.90
CA VAL A 406 4.32 -12.22 -12.97
C VAL A 406 5.11 -12.58 -11.71
N SER A 407 6.33 -13.10 -11.84
CA SER A 407 7.26 -13.22 -10.72
C SER A 407 8.19 -12.00 -10.69
N LEU A 408 8.40 -11.40 -9.52
CA LEU A 408 9.24 -10.22 -9.30
C LEU A 408 10.15 -10.47 -8.10
N ALA A 409 11.46 -10.44 -8.29
CA ALA A 409 12.43 -10.61 -7.23
C ALA A 409 12.84 -9.27 -6.58
N HIS A 410 13.48 -9.35 -5.41
CA HIS A 410 14.06 -8.17 -4.76
C HIS A 410 15.11 -7.47 -5.65
N GLY A 411 14.82 -6.22 -6.01
CA GLY A 411 15.68 -5.35 -6.80
C GLY A 411 15.36 -5.32 -8.29
N ASP A 412 14.39 -6.11 -8.75
CA ASP A 412 13.91 -6.07 -10.14
C ASP A 412 13.30 -4.70 -10.46
N HIS A 413 13.65 -4.18 -11.63
CA HIS A 413 13.07 -2.99 -12.22
C HIS A 413 12.11 -3.40 -13.33
N PHE A 414 11.00 -2.68 -13.46
CA PHE A 414 10.00 -3.03 -14.46
C PHE A 414 9.24 -1.82 -14.99
N THR A 415 8.78 -1.92 -16.23
CA THR A 415 7.97 -0.91 -16.92
C THR A 415 7.14 -1.56 -18.04
N VAL A 416 6.21 -0.82 -18.64
CA VAL A 416 5.42 -1.28 -19.79
C VAL A 416 6.16 -0.95 -21.08
N GLY A 417 6.38 -1.97 -21.90
CA GLY A 417 6.87 -1.90 -23.27
C GLY A 417 5.73 -1.92 -24.29
N ILE A 418 5.96 -1.28 -25.43
CA ILE A 418 5.03 -1.12 -26.56
C ILE A 418 5.79 -1.54 -27.82
N LEU A 419 5.13 -2.09 -28.82
CA LEU A 419 5.73 -2.39 -30.12
C LEU A 419 6.03 -1.09 -30.90
N ASP A 420 7.18 -1.06 -31.56
CA ASP A 420 7.77 0.04 -32.36
C ASP A 420 8.75 -0.66 -33.30
N SER A 421 8.21 -1.33 -34.33
CA SER A 421 8.89 -2.42 -35.04
C SER A 421 10.16 -2.00 -35.78
N ASP A 422 10.16 -0.83 -36.43
CA ASP A 422 11.33 -0.24 -37.09
C ASP A 422 12.27 0.53 -36.12
N GLY A 423 11.75 0.98 -34.97
CA GLY A 423 12.48 1.75 -33.95
C GLY A 423 12.54 3.26 -34.21
N ASP A 424 11.72 3.81 -35.12
CA ASP A 424 11.58 5.23 -35.45
C ASP A 424 11.21 6.07 -34.21
N GLY A 425 10.42 5.49 -33.30
CA GLY A 425 9.89 6.14 -32.11
C GLY A 425 8.39 6.42 -32.14
N MET A 426 7.71 6.10 -33.24
CA MET A 426 6.28 5.83 -33.30
C MET A 426 5.97 4.46 -32.69
N ALA A 427 4.70 4.13 -32.51
CA ALA A 427 4.30 2.77 -32.13
C ALA A 427 3.39 2.25 -33.21
N ASP A 428 3.52 0.97 -33.57
CA ASP A 428 2.83 0.32 -34.71
C ASP A 428 1.31 0.58 -34.74
N ALA A 429 0.70 0.74 -33.57
CA ALA A 429 -0.72 1.10 -33.45
C ALA A 429 -1.11 2.48 -34.04
N PHE A 430 -0.13 3.30 -34.40
CA PHE A 430 -0.25 4.66 -34.89
C PHE A 430 0.73 5.01 -36.02
N ASP A 431 1.61 4.08 -36.41
CA ASP A 431 2.33 4.24 -37.68
C ASP A 431 1.39 3.94 -38.86
N ASP A 432 1.82 4.33 -40.05
CA ASP A 432 1.22 3.93 -41.33
C ASP A 432 2.16 3.00 -42.12
N ASP A 433 3.42 2.76 -41.68
CA ASP A 433 4.53 2.04 -42.36
C ASP A 433 5.44 1.33 -41.31
N ASP A 434 4.96 0.21 -40.74
CA ASP A 434 5.49 -0.46 -39.53
C ASP A 434 6.97 -0.92 -39.61
N ASP A 435 7.54 -1.12 -40.81
CA ASP A 435 8.93 -1.58 -41.02
C ASP A 435 9.85 -0.56 -41.74
N ASN A 436 9.29 0.57 -42.18
CA ASN A 436 9.96 1.67 -42.89
C ASN A 436 10.54 1.28 -44.28
N ASP A 437 9.96 0.29 -44.97
CA ASP A 437 10.34 -0.03 -46.37
C ASP A 437 9.85 1.04 -47.37
N GLY A 438 8.82 1.83 -46.99
CA GLY A 438 8.19 2.85 -47.82
C GLY A 438 6.85 2.46 -48.45
N ILE A 439 6.27 1.32 -48.07
CA ILE A 439 4.93 0.84 -48.35
C ILE A 439 4.11 0.95 -47.06
N ALA A 440 2.92 1.52 -47.15
CA ALA A 440 2.05 1.61 -45.98
C ALA A 440 1.36 0.27 -45.67
N ASP A 441 1.15 -0.10 -44.39
CA ASP A 441 0.56 -1.40 -43.96
C ASP A 441 -0.80 -1.69 -44.64
N VAL A 442 -1.54 -0.63 -44.95
CA VAL A 442 -2.84 -0.71 -45.65
C VAL A 442 -2.74 -1.25 -47.08
N ASP A 443 -1.56 -1.17 -47.69
CA ASP A 443 -1.23 -1.53 -49.07
C ASP A 443 -0.31 -2.77 -49.17
N GLU A 444 0.33 -3.22 -48.09
CA GLU A 444 1.25 -4.38 -48.03
C GLU A 444 0.64 -5.70 -48.55
N LEU A 445 -0.62 -5.99 -48.21
CA LEU A 445 -1.28 -7.30 -48.44
C LEU A 445 -0.68 -8.45 -47.58
N PRO A 446 -1.33 -9.63 -47.50
CA PRO A 446 -0.85 -10.70 -46.62
C PRO A 446 0.37 -11.43 -47.21
N GLY A 447 1.51 -11.28 -46.54
CA GLY A 447 2.75 -12.02 -46.75
C GLY A 447 3.76 -11.28 -47.63
N ASP A 448 4.85 -10.84 -47.02
CA ASP A 448 6.16 -10.53 -47.61
C ASP A 448 7.16 -11.19 -46.63
N SER A 449 7.82 -12.26 -47.06
CA SER A 449 8.55 -13.18 -46.17
C SER A 449 10.04 -12.88 -46.07
N ASP A 450 10.58 -12.00 -46.92
CA ASP A 450 11.98 -11.61 -46.94
C ASP A 450 12.22 -10.08 -46.91
N ASN A 451 11.15 -9.27 -46.90
CA ASN A 451 11.12 -7.80 -46.87
C ASN A 451 11.81 -7.18 -48.11
N ASP A 452 11.45 -7.68 -49.30
CA ASP A 452 11.89 -7.20 -50.63
C ASP A 452 11.01 -6.05 -51.19
N ALA A 453 9.86 -5.78 -50.55
CA ALA A 453 8.78 -4.88 -51.02
C ALA A 453 7.95 -5.47 -52.17
N LEU A 454 7.93 -6.80 -52.30
CA LEU A 454 7.02 -7.57 -53.12
C LEU A 454 6.31 -8.61 -52.23
N PRO A 455 4.97 -8.57 -52.11
CA PRO A 455 4.27 -9.60 -51.34
C PRO A 455 4.50 -11.00 -51.94
N ASP A 456 4.67 -12.06 -51.14
CA ASP A 456 4.96 -13.47 -51.52
C ASP A 456 4.15 -13.93 -52.75
N VAL A 457 2.89 -13.47 -52.84
CA VAL A 457 1.95 -13.77 -53.94
C VAL A 457 2.29 -13.10 -55.28
N ARG A 458 3.37 -12.32 -55.33
CA ARG A 458 3.87 -11.49 -56.44
C ARG A 458 5.39 -11.43 -56.51
N ASP A 459 6.10 -11.71 -55.42
CA ASP A 459 7.54 -11.89 -55.44
C ASP A 459 7.91 -13.08 -56.35
N PRO A 460 8.88 -12.92 -57.27
CA PRO A 460 9.51 -14.03 -57.94
C PRO A 460 10.41 -14.93 -57.07
N ASP A 461 10.89 -14.52 -55.88
CA ASP A 461 11.97 -15.16 -55.09
C ASP A 461 11.73 -15.06 -53.54
N ASP A 462 10.52 -15.42 -53.08
CA ASP A 462 9.91 -15.18 -51.73
C ASP A 462 10.64 -15.63 -50.45
N ASP A 463 11.89 -16.09 -50.53
CA ASP A 463 12.77 -16.31 -49.37
C ASP A 463 14.24 -15.86 -49.57
N ASN A 464 14.51 -15.13 -50.66
CA ASN A 464 15.82 -14.65 -51.11
C ASN A 464 16.91 -15.74 -51.24
N ASP A 465 16.58 -17.04 -51.40
CA ASP A 465 17.59 -18.10 -51.56
C ASP A 465 18.29 -18.10 -52.94
N THR A 466 17.83 -17.23 -53.85
CA THR A 466 18.21 -17.07 -55.27
C THR A 466 17.57 -18.08 -56.24
N VAL A 467 16.56 -18.84 -55.81
CA VAL A 467 15.79 -19.78 -56.62
C VAL A 467 14.32 -19.41 -56.66
N LEU A 468 13.95 -18.70 -57.75
CA LEU A 468 12.58 -18.23 -57.98
C LEU A 468 11.48 -19.21 -57.53
N THR A 469 10.53 -18.74 -56.72
CA THR A 469 9.38 -19.43 -56.09
C THR A 469 8.66 -20.45 -57.00
N LEU A 470 8.56 -20.15 -58.31
CA LEU A 470 7.94 -21.05 -59.30
C LEU A 470 8.71 -22.37 -59.51
N ASN A 471 9.98 -22.42 -59.15
CA ASN A 471 10.85 -23.59 -59.30
C ASN A 471 10.94 -24.44 -58.03
N GLU A 472 10.20 -24.10 -56.98
CA GLU A 472 10.31 -24.66 -55.63
C GLU A 472 9.27 -25.77 -55.35
N ASP A 473 9.48 -26.53 -54.26
CA ASP A 473 8.45 -27.35 -53.63
C ASP A 473 7.65 -26.54 -52.58
N PRO A 474 6.44 -26.98 -52.16
CA PRO A 474 5.57 -26.21 -51.24
C PRO A 474 6.11 -25.95 -49.81
N ASN A 475 7.41 -26.08 -49.57
CA ASN A 475 8.09 -25.87 -48.29
C ASN A 475 9.42 -25.08 -48.44
N GLY A 476 9.59 -24.26 -49.48
CA GLY A 476 10.80 -23.43 -49.65
C GLY A 476 12.03 -24.28 -50.04
N ARG A 477 11.95 -25.06 -51.13
CA ARG A 477 12.99 -26.05 -51.50
C ARG A 477 13.10 -26.38 -52.98
N VAL A 478 14.31 -26.24 -53.50
CA VAL A 478 14.73 -26.71 -54.83
C VAL A 478 14.43 -28.21 -55.06
N PRO A 479 13.58 -28.57 -56.05
CA PRO A 479 13.29 -29.94 -56.42
C PRO A 479 14.52 -30.66 -56.98
N ILE A 480 15.06 -31.59 -56.20
CA ILE A 480 16.23 -32.39 -56.58
C ILE A 480 15.82 -33.43 -57.65
N PHE A 481 15.89 -33.05 -58.93
CA PHE A 481 15.67 -33.98 -60.03
C PHE A 481 16.80 -35.04 -60.08
N PRO A 482 16.47 -36.35 -60.21
CA PRO A 482 17.43 -37.46 -60.16
C PRO A 482 18.17 -37.74 -61.49
#